data_AF-W9GL04-F1
#
_entry.id   AF-W9GL04-F1
#
_cell.length_a   1.000
_cell.length_b   1.000
_cell.length_c   1.000
_cell.angle_alpha   90.00
_cell.angle_beta   90.00
_cell.angle_gamma   90.00
#
_symmetry.space_group_name_H-M   'P 1'
#
loop_
_entity.id
_entity.type
_entity.pdbx_description
1 polymer ?
#
loop_
_entity_poly.entity_id
_entity_poly.type
_entity_poly.pdbx_seq_one_letter_code
_entity_poly.pdbx_strand_id
1 'polypeptide(L)'
;MSVSESEFFATGMSLPPDVRKRAALRLLESVDPDEAFAVAAEEWLRTGAVAAYDALQAEPSRAIPADEVRARFEAKWAARP
;
A
#
# COMPACT_ATOMS: atom_id res chain seq x y z
N MET A 1 19.34 -1.11 -28.44
CA MET A 1 20.08 -0.65 -27.24
C MET A 1 19.07 -0.51 -26.11
N SER A 2 19.23 -1.22 -25.00
CA SER A 2 18.39 -1.03 -23.80
C SER A 2 18.98 0.09 -22.96
N VAL A 3 18.29 1.23 -22.92
CA VAL A 3 18.65 2.39 -22.10
C VAL A 3 18.53 2.00 -20.61
N SER A 4 19.50 2.43 -19.80
CA SER A 4 19.55 2.05 -18.38
C SER A 4 18.52 2.82 -17.53
N GLU A 5 18.09 2.25 -16.40
CA GLU A 5 17.08 2.84 -15.50
C GLU A 5 17.50 4.24 -14.97
N SER A 6 18.81 4.47 -14.80
CA SER A 6 19.39 5.76 -14.40
C SER A 6 19.34 6.83 -15.49
N GLU A 7 19.41 6.45 -16.77
CA GLU A 7 19.26 7.36 -17.91
C GLU A 7 17.81 7.87 -18.04
N PHE A 8 16.82 7.00 -17.80
CA PHE A 8 15.41 7.40 -17.80
C PHE A 8 15.11 8.45 -16.72
N PHE A 9 15.66 8.26 -15.52
CA PHE A 9 15.50 9.22 -14.42
C PHE A 9 16.19 10.56 -14.74
N ALA A 10 17.42 10.53 -15.27
CA ALA A 10 18.20 11.72 -15.59
C ALA A 10 17.62 12.56 -16.75
N THR A 11 16.90 11.93 -17.68
CA THR A 11 16.28 12.62 -18.83
C THR A 11 14.83 13.05 -18.59
N GLY A 12 14.30 12.87 -17.37
CA GLY A 12 12.91 13.23 -17.03
C GLY A 12 11.87 12.35 -17.74
N MET A 13 12.26 11.21 -18.30
CA MET A 13 11.34 10.25 -18.90
C MET A 13 10.71 9.38 -17.82
N SER A 14 9.40 9.13 -17.93
CA SER A 14 8.70 8.25 -17.00
C SER A 14 9.27 6.84 -17.06
N LEU A 15 9.63 6.28 -15.90
CA LEU A 15 10.07 4.89 -15.81
C LEU A 15 8.99 3.93 -16.35
N PRO A 16 9.37 2.86 -17.06
CA PRO A 16 8.43 1.81 -17.47
C PRO A 16 7.61 1.29 -16.28
N PRO A 17 6.34 0.86 -16.47
CA PRO A 17 5.44 0.47 -15.39
C PRO A 17 6.05 -0.54 -14.40
N ASP A 18 6.71 -1.59 -14.90
CA ASP A 18 7.33 -2.61 -14.05
C ASP A 18 8.53 -2.07 -13.26
N VAL A 19 9.27 -1.12 -13.84
CA VAL A 19 10.39 -0.45 -13.16
C VAL A 19 9.86 0.46 -12.06
N ARG A 20 8.78 1.23 -12.31
CA ARG A 20 8.12 2.03 -11.27
C ARG A 20 7.64 1.17 -10.10
N LYS A 21 7.03 0.02 -10.39
CA LYS A 21 6.56 -0.90 -9.34
C LYS A 21 7.72 -1.41 -8.49
N ARG A 22 8.82 -1.87 -9.11
CA ARG A 22 10.01 -2.35 -8.38
C ARG A 22 10.68 -1.25 -7.56
N ALA A 23 10.80 -0.04 -8.12
CA ALA A 23 11.35 1.11 -7.41
C ALA A 23 10.47 1.52 -6.23
N ALA A 24 9.14 1.54 -6.40
CA ALA A 24 8.20 1.86 -5.32
C ALA A 24 8.27 0.85 -4.17
N LEU A 25 8.39 -0.45 -4.48
CA LEU A 25 8.56 -1.49 -3.45
C LEU A 25 9.88 -1.31 -2.69
N ARG A 26 11.00 -1.12 -3.40
CA ARG A 26 12.30 -0.86 -2.75
C ARG A 26 12.30 0.41 -1.91
N LEU A 27 11.63 1.48 -2.37
CA LEU A 27 11.49 2.71 -1.60
C LEU A 27 10.70 2.44 -0.32
N LEU A 28 9.58 1.72 -0.41
CA LEU A 28 8.79 1.32 0.76
C LEU A 28 9.63 0.51 1.75
N GLU A 29 10.43 -0.44 1.26
CA GLU A 29 11.33 -1.28 2.06
C GLU A 29 12.48 -0.48 2.69
N SER A 30 12.88 0.64 2.08
CA SER A 30 13.94 1.51 2.60
C SER A 30 13.47 2.53 3.64
N VAL A 31 12.15 2.66 3.84
CA VAL A 31 11.60 3.51 4.88
C VAL A 31 11.77 2.79 6.21
N ASP A 32 12.86 3.11 6.92
CA ASP A 32 12.95 2.80 8.34
C ASP A 32 11.90 3.63 9.08
N PRO A 33 10.94 2.99 9.78
CA PRO A 33 9.97 3.71 10.56
C PRO A 33 10.68 4.48 11.66
N ASP A 34 10.49 5.80 11.68
CA ASP A 34 10.98 6.59 12.80
C ASP A 34 10.17 6.30 14.08
N GLU A 35 10.68 6.79 15.21
CA GLU A 35 10.04 6.59 16.52
C GLU A 35 8.59 7.13 16.53
N ALA A 36 8.32 8.22 15.81
CA ALA A 36 6.99 8.81 15.74
C ALA A 36 6.00 7.91 15.00
N PHE A 37 6.42 7.30 13.88
CA PHE A 37 5.63 6.29 13.18
C PHE A 37 5.38 5.07 14.08
N ALA A 38 6.41 4.57 14.77
CA ALA A 38 6.28 3.41 15.64
C ALA A 38 5.25 3.63 16.76
N VAL A 39 5.29 4.80 17.42
CA VAL A 39 4.32 5.17 18.46
C VAL A 39 2.90 5.28 17.88
N ALA A 40 2.73 5.97 16.74
CA ALA A 40 1.43 6.14 16.11
C ALA A 40 0.84 4.80 15.63
N ALA A 41 1.67 3.91 15.08
CA ALA A 41 1.27 2.58 14.67
C ALA A 41 0.80 1.73 15.86
N GLU A 42 1.55 1.75 16.97
CA GLU A 42 1.17 1.01 18.19
C GLU A 42 -0.14 1.53 18.80
N GLU A 43 -0.34 2.85 18.85
CA GLU A 43 -1.59 3.44 19.32
C GLU A 43 -2.77 3.03 18.43
N TRP A 44 -2.60 3.09 17.11
CA TRP A 44 -3.64 2.68 16.17
C TRP A 44 -3.94 1.17 16.26
N LEU A 45 -2.93 0.32 16.43
CA LEU A 45 -3.13 -1.13 16.59
C LEU A 45 -3.98 -1.42 17.82
N ARG A 46 -3.65 -0.80 18.97
CA ARG A 46 -4.38 -1.03 20.23
C ARG A 46 -5.81 -0.51 20.22
N THR A 47 -6.05 0.61 19.54
CA THR A 47 -7.34 1.30 19.59
C THR A 47 -8.25 0.94 18.43
N GLY A 48 -7.71 0.95 17.21
CA GLY A 48 -8.48 0.72 15.99
C GLY A 48 -8.47 -0.75 15.57
N ALA A 49 -7.28 -1.34 15.42
CA ALA A 49 -7.17 -2.69 14.86
C ALA A 49 -7.78 -3.76 15.78
N VAL A 50 -7.47 -3.70 17.09
CA VAL A 50 -8.05 -4.62 18.08
C VAL A 50 -9.57 -4.51 18.10
N ALA A 51 -10.13 -3.30 18.18
CA ALA A 51 -11.59 -3.11 18.22
C ALA A 51 -12.28 -3.64 16.95
N ALA A 52 -11.69 -3.45 15.78
CA ALA A 52 -12.21 -3.98 14.52
C ALA A 52 -12.15 -5.52 14.48
N TYR A 53 -11.07 -6.11 14.99
CA TYR A 53 -10.91 -7.55 15.07
C TYR A 53 -11.92 -8.17 16.05
N ASP A 54 -12.07 -7.60 17.24
CA ASP A 54 -13.04 -8.08 18.23
C ASP A 54 -14.47 -8.02 17.69
N ALA A 55 -14.82 -6.96 16.96
CA ALA A 55 -16.11 -6.85 16.29
C ALA A 55 -16.32 -7.93 15.20
N LEU A 56 -15.27 -8.25 14.43
CA LEU A 56 -15.32 -9.33 13.45
C LEU A 56 -15.47 -10.70 14.12
N GLN A 57 -14.79 -10.94 15.24
CA GLN A 57 -14.91 -12.18 16.00
C GLN A 57 -16.30 -12.33 16.63
N ALA A 58 -16.90 -11.22 17.09
CA ALA A 58 -18.26 -11.20 17.62
C ALA A 58 -19.31 -11.45 16.52
N GLU A 59 -19.07 -10.98 15.29
CA GLU A 59 -19.99 -11.12 14.17
C GLU A 59 -19.27 -11.50 12.85
N PRO A 60 -18.90 -12.79 12.66
CA PRO A 60 -18.12 -13.22 11.50
C PRO A 60 -18.80 -13.03 10.15
N SER A 61 -20.14 -12.96 10.12
CA SER A 61 -20.92 -12.66 8.92
C SER A 61 -20.65 -11.28 8.33
N ARG A 62 -20.01 -10.37 9.08
CA ARG A 62 -19.57 -9.06 8.57
C ARG A 62 -18.29 -9.12 7.74
N ALA A 63 -17.65 -10.28 7.64
CA ALA A 63 -16.50 -10.47 6.77
C ALA A 63 -16.86 -10.18 5.31
N ILE A 64 -16.02 -9.38 4.65
CA ILE A 64 -16.17 -9.08 3.21
C ILE A 64 -15.27 -10.06 2.44
N PRO A 65 -15.80 -10.77 1.43
CA PRO A 65 -14.98 -11.64 0.59
C PRO A 65 -13.85 -10.89 -0.09
N ALA A 66 -12.68 -11.53 -0.22
CA ALA A 66 -11.48 -10.90 -0.78
C ALA A 66 -11.69 -10.39 -2.22
N ASP A 67 -12.50 -11.09 -3.03
CA ASP A 67 -12.79 -10.68 -4.41
C ASP A 67 -13.65 -9.42 -4.46
N GLU A 68 -14.58 -9.24 -3.51
CA GLU A 68 -15.37 -8.01 -3.40
C GLU A 68 -14.49 -6.82 -2.98
N VAL A 69 -13.57 -7.05 -2.03
CA VAL A 69 -12.56 -6.04 -1.64
C VAL A 69 -11.74 -5.64 -2.86
N ARG A 70 -11.21 -6.61 -3.62
CA ARG A 70 -10.40 -6.33 -4.82
C ARG A 70 -11.17 -5.53 -5.86
N ALA A 71 -12.39 -5.96 -6.20
CA ALA A 71 -13.25 -5.26 -7.17
C ALA A 71 -13.52 -3.81 -6.74
N ARG A 72 -13.76 -3.56 -5.44
CA ARG A 72 -13.98 -2.21 -4.92
C ARG A 72 -12.72 -1.34 -5.00
N PHE A 73 -11.55 -1.91 -4.76
CA PHE A 73 -10.28 -1.20 -4.92
C PHE A 73 -9.98 -0.86 -6.38
N GLU A 74 -10.21 -1.80 -7.31
CA GLU A 74 -10.05 -1.58 -8.75
C GLU A 74 -10.97 -0.45 -9.25
N ALA A 75 -12.25 -0.48 -8.86
CA ALA A 75 -13.20 0.58 -9.20
C ALA A 75 -12.78 1.94 -8.64
N LYS A 76 -12.34 1.99 -7.36
CA LYS A 76 -11.82 3.21 -6.74
C LYS A 76 -10.58 3.75 -7.48
N TRP A 77 -9.70 2.86 -7.91
CA TRP A 77 -8.48 3.25 -8.63
C TRP A 77 -8.80 3.76 -10.04
N ALA A 78 -9.68 3.09 -10.77
CA ALA A 78 -10.13 3.51 -12.10
C ALA A 78 -10.84 4.88 -12.09
N ALA A 79 -11.47 5.25 -10.96
CA ALA A 79 -12.14 6.53 -10.78
C ALA A 79 -11.21 7.69 -10.35
N ARG A 80 -9.89 7.46 -10.20
CA ARG A 80 -8.95 8.54 -9.86
C ARG A 80 -8.70 9.41 -11.11
N PRO A 81 -8.76 10.75 -10.98
CA PRO A 81 -8.40 11.67 -12.06
C PRO A 81 -6.91 11.57 -12.43
#